data_AF-A0A4W5NUE6-F1
#
_entry.id   AF-A0A4W5NUE6-F1
#
_cell.length_a   1.000
_cell.length_b   1.000
_cell.length_c   1.000
_cell.angle_alpha   90.00
_cell.angle_beta   90.00
_cell.angle_gamma   90.00
#
_symmetry.space_group_name_H-M   'P 1'
#
loop_
_entity.id
_entity.type
_entity.pdbx_description
1 polymer ?
#
loop_
_entity_poly.entity_id
_entity_poly.type
_entity_poly.pdbx_seq_one_letter_code
_entity_poly.pdbx_strand_id
1 'polypeptide(L)' 'MGIILYEFLVGCVPFFGDTPEELFGQVITDDIVWPDGDEVLPADAQGLISTLLQTNPLMRLGTGTTTGVLKLVLHTTKG' A
#
# COMPACT_ATOMS: atom_id res chain seq x y z
N MET A 1 4.57 0.18 -7.71
CA MET A 1 5.53 0.02 -6.60
C MET A 1 4.88 -0.62 -5.38
N GLY A 2 3.76 -0.08 -4.86
CA GLY A 2 3.10 -0.66 -3.69
C GLY A 2 2.69 -2.13 -3.83
N ILE A 3 2.19 -2.56 -5.00
CA ILE A 3 1.80 -3.96 -5.26
C ILE A 3 3.01 -4.90 -5.10
N ILE A 4 4.14 -4.55 -5.73
CA ILE A 4 5.38 -5.35 -5.68
C ILE A 4 5.94 -5.42 -4.25
N LEU A 5 5.90 -4.30 -3.53
CA LEU A 5 6.37 -4.27 -2.13
C LEU A 5 5.50 -5.13 -1.22
N TYR A 6 4.17 -5.11 -1.40
CA TYR A 6 3.26 -6.01 -0.70
C TYR A 6 3.60 -7.48 -0.99
N GLU A 7 3.73 -7.84 -2.27
CA GLU A 7 4.02 -9.21 -2.70
C GLU A 7 5.35 -9.73 -2.16
N PHE A 8 6.38 -8.89 -2.07
CA PHE A 8 7.67 -9.29 -1.49
C PHE A 8 7.60 -9.57 0.03
N LEU A 9 6.73 -8.87 0.75
CA LEU A 9 6.61 -9.02 2.20
C LEU A 9 5.60 -10.12 2.60
N VAL A 10 4.52 -10.28 1.84
CA VAL A 10 3.42 -11.20 2.15
C VAL A 10 3.51 -12.50 1.33
N GLY A 11 4.14 -12.47 0.16
CA GLY A 11 4.26 -13.63 -0.73
C GLY A 11 3.07 -13.84 -1.68
N CYS A 12 2.06 -12.96 -1.64
CA CYS A 12 0.93 -12.96 -2.55
C CYS A 12 0.56 -11.53 -2.98
N VAL A 13 -0.22 -11.41 -4.06
CA VAL A 13 -0.70 -10.10 -4.53
C VAL A 13 -1.84 -9.58 -3.64
N PRO A 14 -1.98 -8.24 -3.48
CA PRO A 14 -3.05 -7.66 -2.67
C PRO A 14 -4.43 -7.64 -3.37
N PHE A 15 -4.48 -7.84 -4.69
CA PHE A 15 -5.72 -7.87 -5.48
C PHE A 15 -5.68 -9.06 -6.44
N PHE A 16 -6.79 -9.78 -6.57
CA PHE A 16 -6.89 -10.98 -7.38
C PHE A 16 -8.33 -11.19 -7.90
N GLY A 17 -8.50 -11.11 -9.22
CA GLY A 17 -9.75 -11.46 -9.90
C GLY A 17 -9.54 -12.61 -10.87
N ASP A 18 -10.55 -13.48 -11.01
CA ASP A 18 -10.52 -14.61 -11.95
C ASP A 18 -10.60 -14.12 -13.41
N THR A 19 -11.12 -12.91 -13.61
CA THR A 19 -11.15 -12.18 -14.88
C THR A 19 -10.47 -10.80 -14.76
N PRO A 20 -9.99 -10.20 -15.87
CA PRO A 20 -9.47 -8.84 -15.87
C PRO A 20 -10.46 -7.82 -15.30
N GLU A 21 -11.74 -7.95 -15.64
CA GLU A 21 -12.81 -7.05 -15.19
C GLU A 21 -12.98 -7.09 -13.67
N GLU A 22 -12.96 -8.29 -13.07
CA GLU A 22 -13.00 -8.45 -11.61
C GLU A 22 -11.75 -7.88 -10.95
N LEU A 23 -10.56 -8.12 -11.52
CA LEU A 23 -9.31 -7.57 -11.01
C LEU A 23 -9.33 -6.04 -11.04
N PHE A 24 -9.79 -5.42 -12.14
CA PHE A 24 -9.90 -3.98 -12.23
C PHE A 24 -10.94 -3.41 -11.26
N GLY A 25 -12.06 -4.12 -11.05
CA GLY A 25 -13.04 -3.78 -10.04
C GLY A 25 -12.41 -3.70 -8.66
N GLN A 26 -11.76 -4.78 -8.22
CA GLN A 26 -11.13 -4.86 -6.90
C GLN A 26 -10.05 -3.78 -6.69
N VAL A 27 -9.20 -3.52 -7.69
CA VAL A 27 -8.16 -2.48 -7.60
C VAL A 27 -8.76 -1.09 -7.34
N ILE A 28 -10.02 -0.86 -7.72
CA ILE A 28 -10.71 0.42 -7.53
C ILE A 28 -11.49 0.45 -6.22
N THR A 29 -12.12 -0.66 -5.83
CA THR A 29 -13.12 -0.67 -4.76
C THR A 29 -12.65 -1.29 -3.46
N ASP A 30 -11.68 -2.20 -3.50
CA ASP A 30 -11.38 -3.05 -2.36
C ASP A 30 -10.22 -2.48 -1.56
N ASP A 31 -10.35 -2.56 -0.23
CA ASP A 31 -9.28 -2.24 0.69
C ASP A 31 -8.24 -3.36 0.72
N ILE A 32 -6.98 -2.99 0.99
CA ILE A 32 -5.91 -3.97 1.20
C ILE A 32 -6.20 -4.77 2.47
N VAL A 33 -6.22 -6.10 2.34
CA VAL A 33 -6.24 -7.00 3.47
C VAL A 33 -4.81 -7.17 3.99
N TRP A 34 -4.60 -6.95 5.28
CA TRP A 34 -3.29 -7.11 5.91
C TRP A 34 -3.20 -8.45 6.65
N PRO A 35 -2.04 -9.12 6.63
CA PRO A 35 -1.82 -10.29 7.48
C PRO A 35 -1.81 -9.88 8.95
N ASP A 36 -2.24 -10.82 9.78
CA ASP A 36 -2.51 -10.67 11.20
C ASP A 36 -1.87 -11.80 12.02
N GLY A 37 -1.82 -11.64 13.36
CA GLY A 37 -1.12 -12.57 14.25
C GLY A 37 0.40 -12.53 14.07
N ASP A 38 1.02 -13.70 13.92
CA ASP A 38 2.48 -13.86 13.84
C ASP A 38 3.08 -13.36 12.51
N GLU A 39 2.24 -13.15 11.48
CA GLU A 39 2.63 -12.68 10.15
C GLU A 39 2.40 -11.17 9.95
N VAL A 40 2.03 -10.47 11.02
CA VAL A 40 1.73 -9.03 10.94
C VAL A 40 2.95 -8.25 10.47
N LEU A 41 2.74 -7.39 9.46
CA LEU A 41 3.80 -6.52 8.97
C LEU A 41 4.02 -5.33 9.92
N PRO A 42 5.26 -4.82 10.03
CA PRO A 42 5.53 -3.59 10.75
C PRO A 42 4.65 -2.43 10.27
N ALA A 43 4.18 -1.58 11.19
CA ALA A 43 3.27 -0.47 10.89
C ALA A 43 3.82 0.49 9.82
N ASP A 44 5.14 0.73 9.82
CA ASP A 44 5.79 1.57 8.82
C ASP A 44 5.72 0.95 7.41
N ALA A 45 5.81 -0.38 7.30
CA ALA A 45 5.68 -1.08 6.03
C ALA A 45 4.23 -1.01 5.50
N GLN A 46 3.25 -1.26 6.37
CA GLN A 46 1.83 -1.13 6.03
C GLN A 46 1.49 0.31 5.60
N GLY A 47 2.00 1.31 6.34
CA GLY A 47 1.82 2.72 6.03
C GLY A 47 2.43 3.11 4.68
N LEU A 48 3.67 2.68 4.41
CA LEU A 48 4.33 2.94 3.13
C LEU A 48 3.55 2.33 1.96
N ILE A 49 3.19 1.04 2.05
CA ILE A 49 2.41 0.37 1.00
C ILE A 49 1.05 1.06 0.80
N SER A 50 0.34 1.41 1.88
CA SER A 50 -0.95 2.12 1.81
C SER A 50 -0.83 3.45 1.07
N THR A 51 0.23 4.23 1.33
CA THR A 51 0.43 5.51 0.61
C THR A 51 0.82 5.31 -0.86
N LEU A 52 1.53 4.23 -1.19
CA LEU A 52 1.87 3.88 -2.58
C LEU A 52 0.66 3.33 -3.36
N LEU A 53 -0.31 2.71 -2.67
CA LEU A 53 -1.52 2.11 -3.24
C LEU A 53 -2.77 2.99 -3.10
N GLN A 54 -2.61 4.25 -2.71
CA GLN A 54 -3.71 5.19 -2.59
C GLN A 54 -4.50 5.28 -3.92
N THR A 55 -5.80 5.01 -3.83
CA THR A 55 -6.73 4.98 -4.96
C THR A 55 -6.86 6.35 -5.60
N ASN A 56 -6.91 7.41 -4.77
CA ASN A 56 -6.86 8.78 -5.28
C ASN A 56 -5.43 9.12 -5.75
N PRO A 57 -5.20 9.30 -7.07
CA PRO A 57 -3.86 9.53 -7.58
C PRO A 57 -3.22 10.81 -7.03
N LEU A 58 -4.01 11.82 -6.64
CA LEU A 58 -3.49 13.08 -6.07
C LEU A 58 -2.95 12.90 -4.64
N MET A 59 -3.40 11.87 -3.94
CA MET A 59 -3.00 11.54 -2.57
C MET A 59 -1.93 10.44 -2.54
N ARG A 60 -1.55 9.88 -3.71
CA ARG A 60 -0.61 8.77 -3.83
C ARG A 60 0.83 9.24 -3.66
N LEU A 61 1.61 8.47 -2.92
CA LEU A 61 3.03 8.75 -2.75
C LEU A 61 3.75 8.72 -4.11
N GLY A 62 4.44 9.80 -4.45
CA GLY A 62 5.18 9.97 -5.71
C GLY A 62 4.58 10.97 -6.70
N THR A 63 3.34 11.44 -6.49
CA THR A 63 2.74 12.48 -7.34
C THR A 63 3.08 13.88 -6.85
N GLY A 64 4.31 14.35 -7.11
CA GLY A 64 4.72 15.76 -7.23
C GLY A 64 4.47 16.77 -6.09
N THR A 65 3.66 16.46 -5.07
CA THR A 65 3.47 17.28 -3.88
C THR A 65 4.17 16.57 -2.72
N THR A 66 5.25 17.21 -2.25
CA THR A 66 6.19 16.75 -1.23
C THR A 66 5.55 16.38 0.12
N THR A 67 4.23 16.55 0.27
CA THR A 67 3.47 16.31 1.50
C THR A 67 3.49 14.84 1.95
N GLY A 68 3.50 13.87 1.03
CA GLY A 68 3.55 12.43 1.39
C GLY A 68 4.92 11.96 1.87
N VAL A 69 6.00 12.44 1.22
CA VAL A 69 7.39 12.02 1.52
C VAL A 69 7.84 12.58 2.87
N LEU A 70 7.46 13.82 3.20
CA LEU A 70 7.74 14.42 4.50
C LEU A 70 7.13 13.63 5.66
N LYS A 71 5.96 13.01 5.50
CA LYS A 71 5.36 12.22 6.59
C LYS A 71 6.13 10.93 6.89
N LEU A 72 6.69 10.26 5.87
CA LEU A 72 7.56 9.09 6.08
C LEU A 72 8.87 9.49 6.79
N VAL A 73 9.45 10.64 6.44
CA VAL A 73 10.66 11.16 7.09
C VAL A 73 10.37 11.69 8.50
N LEU A 74 9.16 12.17 8.78
CA LEU A 74 8.77 12.64 10.12
C LEU A 74 8.35 11.51 11.07
N HIS A 75 7.93 10.33 10.57
CA HIS A 75 7.66 9.17 11.43
C HIS A 75 8.96 8.59 12.04
N THR A 76 10.12 8.82 11.41
CA THR A 76 11.43 8.36 11.92
C THR A 76 12.09 9.33 12.91
N THR A 77 11.49 10.50 13.19
CA THR A 77 12.08 11.55 14.06
C THR A 77 11.35 11.75 15.39
N LYS A 78 10.78 10.68 15.95
CA LYS A 78 10.45 10.61 17.39
C LYS A 78 11.18 9.42 18.03
N GLY A 79 12.47 9.59 18.21
CA GLY A 79 13.32 8.86 19.16
C GLY A 79 13.94 9.85 20.12
#